data_AF-A0ABD3U2E5-F1
#
_entry.id   AF-A0ABD3U2E5-F1
#
_cell.length_a   1.000
_cell.length_b   1.000
_cell.length_c   1.000
_cell.angle_alpha   90.00
_cell.angle_beta   90.00
_cell.angle_gamma   90.00
#
_symmetry.space_group_name_H-M   'P 1'
#
loop_
_entity.id
_entity.type
_entity.pdbx_description
1 polymer ?
#
loop_
_entity_poly.entity_id
_entity_poly.type
_entity_poly.pdbx_seq_one_letter_code
_entity_poly.pdbx_strand_id
1 'polypeptide(L)'
;MSIINNVVNDNTGKLFYRIVVNDNTGKPFYRIVVNDNTGKPYYRTVVNDNTEKPYYSIVVNDNTGKPYYSIVVNDNTGQSNYRIGVNDNTGKPYYRIGVNDNTGQPNYRIGVNDNTGKPYYRIGVNDNTGQPNYRIGVNDNTGKPYYKIVVNDNKGKPFYSIVVNDNRGKPYNTIMVNDNTWKPSNSIVVNDNTGIPYYTIVVNDNTGKPYYSIVVNVNTGKPYYRIVVNDNTGKPYYSIVINDNTGKPFYSIVVNGNTGKPYYSIMVNDNTGKPFYSIVVNDNTRNPTIALWSLTIQGNPTIDLGSMTIQGNPTIKLWSMTIQGNPTIELWSMTIQGNPTIALWSMTI
;
A
#
# COMPACT_ATOMS: atom_id res chain seq x y z
N MET A 1 -29.52 4.86 21.92
CA MET A 1 -28.36 4.22 21.27
C MET A 1 -27.91 3.10 22.19
N SER A 2 -27.98 1.85 21.73
CA SER A 2 -27.57 0.70 22.56
C SER A 2 -26.05 0.50 22.45
N ILE A 3 -25.37 0.26 23.57
CA ILE A 3 -23.93 0.01 23.65
C ILE A 3 -23.73 -1.45 24.08
N ILE A 4 -22.94 -2.21 23.31
CA ILE A 4 -22.63 -3.62 23.59
C ILE A 4 -21.12 -3.80 23.68
N ASN A 5 -20.64 -4.24 24.85
CA ASN A 5 -19.22 -4.43 25.13
C ASN A 5 -18.91 -5.92 25.35
N ASN A 6 -17.94 -6.46 24.62
CA ASN A 6 -17.39 -7.81 24.82
C ASN A 6 -15.89 -7.70 25.11
N VAL A 7 -15.43 -8.27 26.23
CA VAL A 7 -14.01 -8.24 26.63
C VAL A 7 -13.55 -9.66 26.92
N VAL A 8 -12.44 -10.07 26.30
CA VAL A 8 -11.78 -11.37 26.52
C VAL A 8 -10.34 -11.12 26.94
N ASN A 9 -9.92 -11.69 28.07
CA ASN A 9 -8.55 -11.64 28.58
C ASN A 9 -8.02 -13.07 28.76
N ASP A 10 -6.87 -13.38 28.16
CA ASP A 10 -6.11 -14.60 28.45
C ASP A 10 -4.72 -14.24 28.97
N ASN A 11 -4.25 -15.00 29.95
CA ASN A 11 -2.95 -14.77 30.59
C ASN A 11 -1.97 -15.91 30.33
N THR A 12 -2.41 -17.16 30.09
CA THR A 12 -1.50 -18.34 30.06
C THR A 12 -1.99 -19.56 29.26
N GLY A 13 -3.09 -19.48 28.50
CA GLY A 13 -3.76 -20.66 27.91
C GLY A 13 -3.37 -21.10 26.48
N LYS A 14 -3.78 -22.33 26.13
CA LYS A 14 -4.01 -22.81 24.75
C LYS A 14 -5.52 -22.93 24.54
N LEU A 15 -6.21 -21.80 24.46
CA LEU A 15 -7.68 -21.73 24.43
C LEU A 15 -8.21 -21.31 23.07
N PHE A 16 -9.47 -21.62 22.80
CA PHE A 16 -10.19 -21.18 21.59
C PHE A 16 -11.32 -20.24 22.01
N TYR A 17 -11.32 -19.02 21.49
CA TYR A 17 -12.33 -18.01 21.76
C TYR A 17 -13.00 -17.58 20.46
N ARG A 18 -14.34 -17.55 20.46
CA ARG A 18 -15.15 -17.11 19.32
C ARG A 18 -16.17 -16.06 19.76
N ILE A 19 -16.10 -14.89 19.13
CA ILE A 19 -17.05 -13.79 19.29
C ILE A 19 -17.78 -13.62 17.96
N VAL A 20 -19.11 -13.62 18.00
CA VAL A 20 -19.95 -13.38 16.81
C VAL A 20 -20.93 -12.28 17.14
N VAL A 21 -20.94 -11.23 16.33
CA VAL A 21 -21.93 -10.16 16.36
C VAL A 21 -22.66 -10.16 15.04
N ASN A 22 -23.99 -10.28 15.10
CA ASN A 22 -24.86 -10.16 13.95
C ASN A 22 -25.82 -9.00 14.23
N ASP A 23 -25.81 -8.00 13.35
CA ASP A 23 -26.75 -6.90 13.42
C ASP A 23 -27.60 -6.86 12.16
N ASN A 24 -28.92 -6.83 12.38
CA ASN A 24 -29.92 -6.83 11.31
C ASN A 24 -30.83 -5.60 11.37
N THR A 25 -30.86 -4.85 12.48
CA THR A 25 -31.65 -3.61 12.58
C THR A 25 -31.08 -2.65 13.64
N GLY A 26 -30.89 -1.36 13.29
CA GLY A 26 -30.65 -0.29 14.26
C GLY A 26 -29.44 0.61 13.99
N LYS A 27 -29.02 1.34 15.04
CA LYS A 27 -27.81 2.19 15.07
C LYS A 27 -26.97 1.94 16.35
N PRO A 28 -26.63 0.69 16.68
CA PRO A 28 -25.89 0.38 17.90
C PRO A 28 -24.40 0.75 17.81
N PHE A 29 -23.76 0.74 18.99
CA PHE A 29 -22.31 0.79 19.15
C PHE A 29 -21.82 -0.54 19.73
N TYR A 30 -20.96 -1.24 19.00
CA TYR A 30 -20.32 -2.47 19.43
C TYR A 30 -18.84 -2.25 19.71
N ARG A 31 -18.37 -2.71 20.87
CA ARG A 31 -16.95 -2.73 21.21
C ARG A 31 -16.53 -4.13 21.63
N ILE A 32 -15.48 -4.63 20.99
CA ILE A 32 -14.89 -5.94 21.24
C ILE A 32 -13.42 -5.71 21.59
N VAL A 33 -12.98 -6.21 22.74
CA VAL A 33 -11.59 -6.11 23.19
C VAL A 33 -11.06 -7.50 23.49
N VAL A 34 -9.90 -7.84 22.93
CA VAL A 34 -9.20 -9.09 23.18
C VAL A 34 -7.78 -8.78 23.65
N ASN A 35 -7.40 -9.27 24.83
CA ASN A 35 -6.05 -9.11 25.37
C ASN A 35 -5.43 -10.49 25.59
N ASP A 36 -4.22 -10.70 25.07
CA ASP A 36 -3.35 -11.84 25.41
C ASP A 36 -2.02 -11.33 25.95
N ASN A 37 -1.50 -12.02 26.95
CA ASN A 37 -0.23 -11.67 27.58
C ASN A 37 0.91 -12.60 27.12
N THR A 38 0.73 -13.92 27.24
CA THR A 38 1.82 -14.90 27.05
C THR A 38 1.38 -16.19 26.36
N GLY A 39 0.10 -16.31 25.98
CA GLY A 39 -0.50 -17.55 25.56
C GLY A 39 -0.18 -18.00 24.13
N LYS A 40 -0.78 -19.12 23.74
CA LYS A 40 -0.91 -19.53 22.32
C LYS A 40 -2.39 -19.77 21.93
N PRO A 41 -3.33 -18.90 22.31
CA PRO A 41 -4.74 -19.09 22.02
C PRO A 41 -5.06 -18.85 20.53
N TYR A 42 -6.26 -19.27 20.16
CA TYR A 42 -6.90 -18.92 18.90
C TYR A 42 -8.11 -18.03 19.19
N TYR A 43 -8.14 -16.83 18.62
CA TYR A 43 -9.25 -15.90 18.72
C TYR A 43 -9.90 -15.68 17.36
N ARG A 44 -11.23 -15.78 17.32
CA ARG A 44 -12.01 -15.46 16.13
C ARG A 44 -13.16 -14.51 16.43
N THR A 45 -13.09 -13.32 15.87
CA THR A 45 -14.15 -12.33 15.91
C THR A 45 -14.81 -12.25 14.54
N VAL A 46 -16.13 -12.37 14.49
CA VAL A 46 -16.94 -12.18 13.28
C VAL A 46 -18.00 -11.13 13.54
N VAL A 47 -18.07 -10.14 12.66
CA VAL A 47 -19.13 -9.13 12.61
C VAL A 47 -19.84 -9.28 11.27
N ASN A 48 -21.15 -9.46 11.30
CA ASN A 48 -22.01 -9.42 10.11
C ASN A 48 -23.03 -8.30 10.29
N ASP A 49 -23.08 -7.40 9.31
CA ASP A 49 -23.91 -6.21 9.34
C ASP A 49 -24.79 -6.10 8.10
N ASN A 50 -26.08 -5.89 8.34
CA ASN A 50 -27.10 -5.57 7.34
C ASN A 50 -27.80 -4.23 7.63
N THR A 51 -27.24 -3.39 8.51
CA THR A 51 -27.92 -2.20 9.05
C THR A 51 -27.45 -0.89 8.45
N GLU A 52 -28.20 0.19 8.70
CA GLU A 52 -27.96 1.45 8.01
C GLU A 52 -26.73 2.22 8.54
N LYS A 53 -26.49 2.30 9.87
CA LYS A 53 -25.46 3.20 10.47
C LYS A 53 -24.84 2.76 11.83
N PRO A 54 -24.48 1.50 12.08
CA PRO A 54 -23.80 1.09 13.30
C PRO A 54 -22.35 1.57 13.36
N TYR A 55 -21.79 1.49 14.57
CA TYR A 55 -20.37 1.66 14.80
C TYR A 55 -19.78 0.41 15.47
N TYR A 56 -18.70 -0.11 14.90
CA TYR A 56 -17.97 -1.25 15.44
C TYR A 56 -16.52 -0.87 15.77
N SER A 57 -16.07 -1.23 16.97
CA SER A 57 -14.67 -1.14 17.39
C SER A 57 -14.18 -2.50 17.86
N ILE A 58 -13.15 -3.02 17.21
CA ILE A 58 -12.47 -4.26 17.58
C ILE A 58 -11.03 -3.91 17.92
N VAL A 59 -10.60 -4.24 19.13
CA VAL A 59 -9.24 -3.99 19.62
C VAL A 59 -8.62 -5.30 20.06
N VAL A 60 -7.43 -5.60 19.56
CA VAL A 60 -6.62 -6.74 19.96
C VAL A 60 -5.28 -6.26 20.48
N ASN A 61 -4.88 -6.69 21.66
CA ASN A 61 -3.57 -6.43 22.23
C ASN A 61 -2.88 -7.76 22.55
N ASP A 62 -1.68 -7.96 22.00
CA ASP A 62 -0.76 -9.04 22.38
C ASP A 62 0.52 -8.44 22.96
N ASN A 63 1.02 -9.04 24.03
CA ASN A 63 2.26 -8.60 24.66
C ASN A 63 3.45 -9.44 24.21
N THR A 64 3.43 -10.74 24.50
CA THR A 64 4.59 -11.64 24.29
C THR A 64 4.21 -13.00 23.68
N GLY A 65 2.92 -13.20 23.37
CA GLY A 65 2.37 -14.50 23.02
C GLY A 65 2.77 -15.00 21.63
N LYS A 66 2.22 -16.17 21.29
CA LYS A 66 2.17 -16.66 19.90
C LYS A 66 0.73 -17.03 19.48
N PRO A 67 -0.26 -16.16 19.73
CA PRO A 67 -1.65 -16.43 19.39
C PRO A 67 -1.90 -16.39 17.88
N TYR A 68 -3.05 -16.92 17.50
CA TYR A 68 -3.67 -16.67 16.21
C TYR A 68 -4.93 -15.81 16.40
N TYR A 69 -5.01 -14.70 15.69
CA TYR A 69 -6.19 -13.84 15.68
C TYR A 69 -6.80 -13.77 14.28
N SER A 70 -8.12 -13.99 14.18
CA SER A 70 -8.90 -13.76 12.97
C SER A 70 -10.05 -12.82 13.25
N ILE A 71 -10.05 -11.68 12.58
CA ILE A 71 -11.14 -10.70 12.58
C ILE A 71 -11.77 -10.72 11.19
N VAL A 72 -13.08 -10.93 11.11
CA VAL A 72 -13.84 -10.89 9.86
C VAL A 72 -15.01 -9.93 10.04
N VAL A 73 -15.12 -8.95 9.14
CA VAL A 73 -16.23 -8.02 9.06
C VAL A 73 -16.88 -8.18 7.69
N ASN A 74 -18.19 -8.38 7.66
CA ASN A 74 -18.98 -8.43 6.45
C ASN A 74 -20.07 -7.36 6.55
N ASP A 75 -20.05 -6.41 5.62
CA ASP A 75 -21.10 -5.41 5.44
C ASP A 75 -21.80 -5.66 4.11
N ASN A 76 -23.12 -5.71 4.15
CA ASN A 76 -23.90 -5.98 2.95
C ASN A 76 -24.42 -4.70 2.30
N THR A 77 -24.96 -3.75 3.07
CA THR A 77 -25.73 -2.61 2.53
C THR A 77 -25.59 -1.30 3.32
N GLY A 78 -24.73 -1.23 4.34
CA GLY A 78 -24.72 -0.14 5.31
C GLY A 78 -23.87 1.10 4.96
N GLN A 79 -24.04 2.17 5.76
CA GLN A 79 -23.11 3.33 5.86
C GLN A 79 -22.31 3.25 7.18
N SER A 80 -21.88 2.05 7.52
CA SER A 80 -21.34 1.70 8.82
C SER A 80 -19.93 2.23 9.03
N ASN A 81 -19.55 2.39 10.30
CA ASN A 81 -18.18 2.78 10.65
C ASN A 81 -17.50 1.64 11.41
N TYR A 82 -16.38 1.15 10.89
CA TYR A 82 -15.63 0.06 11.46
C TYR A 82 -14.22 0.52 11.83
N ARG A 83 -13.80 0.23 13.06
CA ARG A 83 -12.43 0.43 13.53
C ARG A 83 -11.87 -0.89 14.04
N ILE A 84 -10.77 -1.33 13.46
CA ILE A 84 -10.02 -2.50 13.86
C ILE A 84 -8.63 -2.04 14.27
N GLY A 85 -8.25 -2.25 15.52
CA GLY A 85 -6.93 -1.94 16.06
C GLY A 85 -6.25 -3.21 16.54
N VAL A 86 -5.01 -3.43 16.13
CA VAL A 86 -4.16 -4.52 16.61
C VAL A 86 -2.85 -3.93 17.11
N ASN A 87 -2.44 -4.28 18.32
CA ASN A 87 -1.17 -3.89 18.88
C ASN A 87 -0.40 -5.15 19.33
N ASP A 88 0.82 -5.32 18.82
CA ASP A 88 1.78 -6.32 19.28
C ASP A 88 3.00 -5.62 19.87
N ASN A 89 3.43 -6.07 21.05
CA ASN A 89 4.62 -5.52 21.68
C ASN A 89 5.89 -6.28 21.28
N THR A 90 5.96 -7.57 21.60
CA THR A 90 7.17 -8.39 21.44
C THR A 90 6.87 -9.81 20.93
N GLY A 91 5.61 -10.10 20.60
CA GLY A 91 5.12 -11.43 20.31
C GLY A 91 5.60 -12.00 18.98
N LYS A 92 5.12 -13.20 18.68
CA LYS A 92 5.16 -13.79 17.33
C LYS A 92 3.77 -14.27 16.87
N PRO A 93 2.73 -13.42 17.00
CA PRO A 93 1.37 -13.78 16.63
C PRO A 93 1.19 -13.88 15.11
N TYR A 94 0.11 -14.55 14.72
CA TYR A 94 -0.45 -14.46 13.39
C TYR A 94 -1.78 -13.71 13.43
N TYR A 95 -1.90 -12.63 12.69
CA TYR A 95 -3.11 -11.83 12.58
C TYR A 95 -3.69 -11.91 11.17
N ARG A 96 -4.99 -12.21 11.09
CA ARG A 96 -5.78 -12.12 9.86
C ARG A 96 -6.95 -11.18 10.06
N ILE A 97 -7.00 -10.12 9.27
CA ILE A 97 -8.10 -9.15 9.22
C ILE A 97 -8.71 -9.25 7.84
N GLY A 98 -10.00 -9.56 7.77
CA GLY A 98 -10.77 -9.61 6.53
C GLY A 98 -11.95 -8.66 6.63
N VAL A 99 -12.10 -7.78 5.65
CA VAL A 99 -13.28 -6.93 5.49
C VAL A 99 -13.87 -7.19 4.12
N ASN A 100 -15.17 -7.43 4.06
CA ASN A 100 -15.89 -7.58 2.80
C ASN A 100 -17.07 -6.62 2.79
N ASP A 101 -17.14 -5.79 1.75
CA ASP A 101 -18.26 -4.91 1.46
C ASP A 101 -18.90 -5.35 0.13
N ASN A 102 -20.22 -5.44 0.13
CA ASN A 102 -20.97 -5.80 -1.06
C ASN A 102 -21.44 -4.57 -1.84
N THR A 103 -22.34 -3.77 -1.25
CA THR A 103 -22.96 -2.62 -1.93
C THR A 103 -22.97 -1.34 -1.08
N GLY A 104 -22.32 -1.34 0.08
CA GLY A 104 -22.40 -0.26 1.06
C GLY A 104 -21.59 1.00 0.71
N GLN A 105 -21.65 1.97 1.63
CA GLN A 105 -20.71 3.11 1.69
C GLN A 105 -20.06 3.23 3.07
N PRO A 106 -19.49 2.15 3.62
CA PRO A 106 -18.88 2.16 4.94
C PRO A 106 -17.55 2.92 4.98
N ASN A 107 -17.19 3.35 6.19
CA ASN A 107 -15.83 3.79 6.50
C ASN A 107 -15.12 2.70 7.31
N TYR A 108 -14.08 2.12 6.75
CA TYR A 108 -13.21 1.15 7.40
C TYR A 108 -11.89 1.77 7.81
N ARG A 109 -11.50 1.59 9.07
CA ARG A 109 -10.17 1.94 9.57
C ARG A 109 -9.52 0.73 10.21
N ILE A 110 -8.40 0.30 9.66
CA ILE A 110 -7.60 -0.81 10.17
C ILE A 110 -6.24 -0.24 10.57
N GLY A 111 -5.88 -0.37 11.85
CA GLY A 111 -4.61 0.04 12.40
C GLY A 111 -3.88 -1.15 12.99
N VAL A 112 -2.61 -1.32 12.63
CA VAL A 112 -1.73 -2.34 13.20
C VAL A 112 -0.46 -1.67 13.69
N ASN A 113 -0.06 -1.93 14.93
CA ASN A 113 1.20 -1.46 15.48
C ASN A 113 2.01 -2.64 15.99
N ASP A 114 3.25 -2.77 15.52
CA ASP A 114 4.26 -3.68 16.07
C ASP A 114 5.40 -2.85 16.69
N ASN A 115 5.78 -3.18 17.92
CA ASN A 115 6.89 -2.50 18.58
C ASN A 115 8.23 -3.18 18.26
N THR A 116 8.36 -4.46 18.59
CA THR A 116 9.64 -5.19 18.53
C THR A 116 9.47 -6.65 18.09
N GLY A 117 8.25 -7.05 17.72
CA GLY A 117 7.88 -8.44 17.49
C GLY A 117 8.41 -9.03 16.18
N LYS A 118 7.97 -10.27 15.93
CA LYS A 118 8.08 -10.91 14.61
C LYS A 118 6.74 -11.47 14.13
N PRO A 119 5.67 -10.67 14.16
CA PRO A 119 4.34 -11.12 13.79
C PRO A 119 4.20 -11.33 12.27
N TYR A 120 3.17 -12.09 11.90
CA TYR A 120 2.66 -12.12 10.54
C TYR A 120 1.29 -11.45 10.50
N TYR A 121 1.16 -10.40 9.70
CA TYR A 121 -0.09 -9.67 9.49
C TYR A 121 -0.60 -9.89 8.08
N ARG A 122 -1.85 -10.34 7.96
CA ARG A 122 -2.59 -10.39 6.70
C ARG A 122 -3.86 -9.56 6.80
N ILE A 123 -3.94 -8.50 6.01
CA ILE A 123 -5.10 -7.63 5.89
C ILE A 123 -5.67 -7.83 4.49
N GLY A 124 -6.94 -8.21 4.40
CA GLY A 124 -7.67 -8.35 3.14
C GLY A 124 -8.92 -7.47 3.18
N VAL A 125 -9.09 -6.62 2.19
CA VAL A 125 -10.33 -5.87 1.97
C VAL A 125 -10.85 -6.18 0.57
N ASN A 126 -12.15 -6.49 0.47
CA ASN A 126 -12.80 -6.77 -0.80
C ASN A 126 -14.04 -5.88 -0.90
N ASP A 127 -14.14 -5.13 -1.99
CA ASP A 127 -15.33 -4.39 -2.37
C ASP A 127 -15.89 -4.96 -3.68
N ASN A 128 -17.20 -5.21 -3.70
CA ASN A 128 -17.86 -5.68 -4.91
C ASN A 128 -18.38 -4.51 -5.75
N THR A 129 -19.22 -3.65 -5.19
CA THR A 129 -19.91 -2.59 -5.94
C THR A 129 -20.10 -1.28 -5.16
N GLY A 130 -19.54 -1.18 -3.96
CA GLY A 130 -19.76 -0.06 -3.05
C GLY A 130 -19.03 1.24 -3.42
N GLN A 131 -19.14 2.22 -2.52
CA GLN A 131 -18.25 3.39 -2.50
C GLN A 131 -17.62 3.60 -1.11
N PRO A 132 -16.94 2.57 -0.57
CA PRO A 132 -16.35 2.62 0.75
C PRO A 132 -15.12 3.52 0.82
N ASN A 133 -14.84 4.00 2.04
CA ASN A 133 -13.56 4.60 2.39
C ASN A 133 -12.76 3.63 3.26
N TYR A 134 -11.68 3.08 2.73
CA TYR A 134 -10.77 2.20 3.44
C TYR A 134 -9.49 2.92 3.81
N ARG A 135 -9.16 2.90 5.11
CA ARG A 135 -7.88 3.39 5.62
C ARG A 135 -7.17 2.26 6.36
N ILE A 136 -5.98 1.91 5.90
CA ILE A 136 -5.14 0.87 6.47
C ILE A 136 -3.83 1.53 6.89
N GLY A 137 -3.52 1.50 8.19
CA GLY A 137 -2.26 1.97 8.74
C GLY A 137 -1.52 0.81 9.38
N VAL A 138 -0.25 0.61 9.04
CA VAL A 138 0.63 -0.32 9.74
C VAL A 138 1.90 0.41 10.16
N ASN A 139 2.31 0.23 11.41
CA ASN A 139 3.50 0.85 11.98
C ASN A 139 4.40 -0.22 12.59
N ASP A 140 5.66 -0.24 12.20
CA ASP A 140 6.72 -1.03 12.84
C ASP A 140 7.78 -0.09 13.45
N ASN A 141 8.03 -0.27 14.75
CA ASN A 141 9.09 0.48 15.41
C ASN A 141 10.47 -0.14 15.15
N THR A 142 10.69 -1.37 15.59
CA THR A 142 12.02 -2.02 15.54
C THR A 142 11.95 -3.52 15.21
N GLY A 143 10.77 -4.02 14.87
CA GLY A 143 10.51 -5.43 14.67
C GLY A 143 11.06 -6.00 13.37
N LYS A 144 10.66 -7.25 13.11
CA LYS A 144 10.83 -7.92 11.81
C LYS A 144 9.52 -8.56 11.34
N PRO A 145 8.43 -7.79 11.29
CA PRO A 145 7.14 -8.32 10.90
C PRO A 145 7.09 -8.65 9.40
N TYR A 146 6.16 -9.52 9.04
CA TYR A 146 5.71 -9.66 7.67
C TYR A 146 4.30 -9.06 7.56
N TYR A 147 4.13 -8.06 6.70
CA TYR A 147 2.82 -7.49 6.39
C TYR A 147 2.41 -7.85 4.97
N LYS A 148 1.19 -8.37 4.82
CA LYS A 148 0.53 -8.54 3.52
C LYS A 148 -0.84 -7.87 3.53
N ILE A 149 -0.95 -6.80 2.75
CA ILE A 149 -2.18 -6.04 2.55
C ILE A 149 -2.66 -6.36 1.13
N VAL A 150 -3.90 -6.83 1.01
CA VAL A 150 -4.55 -7.10 -0.27
C VAL A 150 -5.86 -6.36 -0.32
N VAL A 151 -6.03 -5.54 -1.34
CA VAL A 151 -7.23 -4.80 -1.68
C VAL A 151 -7.74 -5.31 -3.01
N ASN A 152 -9.01 -5.67 -3.08
CA ASN A 152 -9.66 -6.01 -4.35
C ASN A 152 -10.93 -5.19 -4.52
N ASP A 153 -11.06 -4.50 -5.65
CA ASP A 153 -12.30 -3.86 -6.10
C ASP A 153 -12.78 -4.50 -7.40
N ASN A 154 -14.04 -4.90 -7.42
CA ASN A 154 -14.69 -5.36 -8.64
C ASN A 154 -15.23 -4.18 -9.46
N LYS A 155 -16.27 -3.49 -8.98
CA LYS A 155 -17.05 -2.52 -9.75
C LYS A 155 -17.36 -1.22 -9.00
N GLY A 156 -16.70 -0.94 -7.88
CA GLY A 156 -17.00 0.20 -7.01
C GLY A 156 -16.35 1.52 -7.45
N LYS A 157 -16.49 2.54 -6.59
CA LYS A 157 -15.63 3.75 -6.61
C LYS A 157 -14.98 3.98 -5.25
N PRO A 158 -14.25 2.97 -4.74
CA PRO A 158 -13.68 3.07 -3.41
C PRO A 158 -12.56 4.11 -3.36
N PHE A 159 -12.36 4.63 -2.15
CA PHE A 159 -11.13 5.31 -1.78
C PHE A 159 -10.33 4.40 -0.86
N TYR A 160 -9.12 4.03 -1.28
CA TYR A 160 -8.18 3.27 -0.47
C TYR A 160 -6.99 4.15 -0.08
N SER A 161 -6.69 4.20 1.21
CA SER A 161 -5.47 4.82 1.73
C SER A 161 -4.71 3.79 2.58
N ILE A 162 -3.52 3.44 2.14
CA ILE A 162 -2.62 2.51 2.82
C ILE A 162 -1.40 3.31 3.27
N VAL A 163 -1.09 3.28 4.55
CA VAL A 163 0.10 3.92 5.12
C VAL A 163 0.91 2.86 5.85
N VAL A 164 2.18 2.71 5.47
CA VAL A 164 3.15 1.86 6.16
C VAL A 164 4.27 2.73 6.70
N ASN A 165 4.56 2.63 7.99
CA ASN A 165 5.64 3.37 8.62
C ASN A 165 6.61 2.40 9.32
N ASP A 166 7.87 2.47 8.93
CA ASP A 166 8.96 1.74 9.55
C ASP A 166 9.98 2.71 10.16
N ASN A 167 10.26 2.55 11.45
CA ASN A 167 11.24 3.41 12.11
C ASN A 167 12.67 2.86 11.98
N ARG A 168 12.90 1.67 12.54
CA ARG A 168 14.22 1.03 12.67
C ARG A 168 14.19 -0.46 12.33
N GLY A 169 13.04 -0.97 11.91
CA GLY A 169 12.80 -2.39 11.67
C GLY A 169 13.46 -2.95 10.41
N LYS A 170 13.23 -4.24 10.19
CA LYS A 170 13.53 -4.93 8.92
C LYS A 170 12.31 -5.71 8.41
N PRO A 171 11.16 -5.06 8.24
CA PRO A 171 9.94 -5.73 7.83
C PRO A 171 9.97 -6.14 6.37
N TYR A 172 9.13 -7.11 6.06
CA TYR A 172 8.77 -7.46 4.70
C TYR A 172 7.31 -7.05 4.46
N ASN A 173 7.11 -6.08 3.57
CA ASN A 173 5.83 -5.47 3.28
C ASN A 173 5.39 -5.83 1.86
N THR A 174 4.21 -6.42 1.71
CA THR A 174 3.56 -6.62 0.42
C THR A 174 2.21 -5.93 0.41
N ILE A 175 2.03 -4.99 -0.51
CA ILE A 175 0.76 -4.33 -0.78
C ILE A 175 0.32 -4.74 -2.17
N MET A 176 -0.89 -5.25 -2.29
CA MET A 176 -1.49 -5.61 -3.57
C MET A 176 -2.85 -4.92 -3.69
N VAL A 177 -3.03 -4.17 -4.77
CA VAL A 177 -4.30 -3.52 -5.11
C VAL A 177 -4.73 -4.04 -6.47
N ASN A 178 -5.92 -4.62 -6.55
CA ASN A 178 -6.47 -5.20 -7.77
C ASN A 178 -7.84 -4.57 -8.05
N ASP A 179 -7.91 -3.77 -9.11
CA ASP A 179 -9.10 -3.03 -9.49
C ASP A 179 -9.59 -3.52 -10.87
N ASN A 180 -10.88 -3.84 -10.97
CA ASN A 180 -11.40 -4.50 -12.17
C ASN A 180 -12.07 -3.56 -13.18
N THR A 181 -12.98 -2.64 -12.78
CA THR A 181 -13.91 -2.04 -13.77
C THR A 181 -14.24 -0.55 -13.68
N TRP A 182 -13.64 0.26 -12.79
CA TRP A 182 -14.14 1.64 -12.53
C TRP A 182 -13.08 2.73 -12.24
N LYS A 183 -13.38 3.71 -11.36
CA LYS A 183 -12.55 4.89 -11.02
C LYS A 183 -12.14 4.89 -9.54
N PRO A 184 -11.48 3.84 -9.05
CA PRO A 184 -10.98 3.84 -7.69
C PRO A 184 -9.88 4.90 -7.52
N SER A 185 -9.75 5.38 -6.28
CA SER A 185 -8.67 6.28 -5.89
C SER A 185 -7.85 5.62 -4.79
N ASN A 186 -6.60 5.32 -5.13
CA ASN A 186 -5.68 4.59 -4.29
C ASN A 186 -4.50 5.47 -3.90
N SER A 187 -4.24 5.58 -2.61
CA SER A 187 -3.07 6.24 -2.06
C SER A 187 -2.30 5.24 -1.22
N ILE A 188 -1.04 5.02 -1.56
CA ILE A 188 -0.11 4.18 -0.83
C ILE A 188 1.03 5.08 -0.37
N VAL A 189 1.24 5.19 0.92
CA VAL A 189 2.34 5.95 1.51
C VAL A 189 3.20 4.99 2.30
N VAL A 190 4.50 5.03 2.03
CA VAL A 190 5.49 4.22 2.73
C VAL A 190 6.56 5.15 3.28
N ASN A 191 6.81 5.07 4.59
CA ASN A 191 7.81 5.89 5.26
C ASN A 191 8.83 4.97 5.94
N ASP A 192 10.10 5.09 5.58
CA ASP A 192 11.22 4.43 6.23
C ASP A 192 12.16 5.48 6.82
N ASN A 193 12.36 5.44 8.13
CA ASN A 193 13.31 6.33 8.79
C ASN A 193 14.75 5.80 8.66
N THR A 194 15.05 4.66 9.25
CA THR A 194 16.43 4.18 9.39
C THR A 194 16.57 2.66 9.19
N GLY A 195 15.50 2.00 8.71
CA GLY A 195 15.42 0.56 8.58
C GLY A 195 16.15 -0.01 7.36
N ILE A 196 15.95 -1.31 7.18
CA ILE A 196 16.31 -2.04 5.95
C ILE A 196 15.10 -2.87 5.51
N PRO A 197 13.95 -2.24 5.21
CA PRO A 197 12.75 -2.95 4.83
C PRO A 197 12.81 -3.45 3.39
N TYR A 198 12.00 -4.46 3.11
CA TYR A 198 11.68 -4.87 1.75
C TYR A 198 10.21 -4.60 1.48
N TYR A 199 9.95 -3.80 0.45
CA TYR A 199 8.62 -3.42 0.00
C TYR A 199 8.34 -3.98 -1.38
N THR A 200 7.18 -4.61 -1.53
CA THR A 200 6.58 -4.89 -2.82
C THR A 200 5.20 -4.27 -2.88
N ILE A 201 5.01 -3.38 -3.84
CA ILE A 201 3.72 -2.78 -4.15
C ILE A 201 3.33 -3.29 -5.52
N VAL A 202 2.18 -3.95 -5.63
CA VAL A 202 1.61 -4.41 -6.88
C VAL A 202 0.27 -3.75 -7.05
N VAL A 203 0.09 -3.07 -8.18
CA VAL A 203 -1.16 -2.47 -8.59
C VAL A 203 -1.56 -3.10 -9.92
N ASN A 204 -2.77 -3.65 -9.98
CA ASN A 204 -3.32 -4.25 -11.18
C ASN A 204 -4.65 -3.57 -11.51
N ASP A 205 -4.76 -2.98 -12.68
CA ASP A 205 -6.01 -2.48 -13.25
C ASP A 205 -6.38 -3.30 -14.50
N ASN A 206 -7.60 -3.84 -14.51
CA ASN A 206 -8.11 -4.52 -15.70
C ASN A 206 -8.74 -3.55 -16.69
N THR A 207 -9.76 -2.80 -16.26
CA THR A 207 -10.49 -1.84 -17.09
C THR A 207 -10.83 -0.59 -16.27
N GLY A 208 -10.43 0.61 -16.70
CA GLY A 208 -10.85 1.80 -15.93
C GLY A 208 -10.14 3.13 -16.20
N LYS A 209 -10.36 4.05 -15.25
CA LYS A 209 -9.61 5.31 -15.10
C LYS A 209 -9.23 5.52 -13.62
N PRO A 210 -8.50 4.56 -13.02
CA PRO A 210 -8.11 4.69 -11.63
C PRO A 210 -7.10 5.81 -11.44
N TYR A 211 -7.06 6.35 -10.23
CA TYR A 211 -5.97 7.20 -9.77
C TYR A 211 -5.16 6.44 -8.72
N TYR A 212 -3.87 6.30 -8.96
CA TYR A 212 -2.93 5.72 -8.02
C TYR A 212 -1.87 6.76 -7.66
N SER A 213 -1.68 6.96 -6.36
CA SER A 213 -0.57 7.73 -5.81
C SER A 213 0.23 6.82 -4.89
N ILE A 214 1.51 6.64 -5.21
CA ILE A 214 2.47 5.92 -4.39
C ILE A 214 3.49 6.95 -3.93
N VAL A 215 3.61 7.15 -2.62
CA VAL A 215 4.60 8.03 -2.02
C VAL A 215 5.53 7.18 -1.18
N VAL A 216 6.83 7.30 -1.41
CA VAL A 216 7.88 6.63 -0.64
C VAL A 216 8.77 7.71 -0.06
N ASN A 217 8.95 7.71 1.26
CA ASN A 217 9.85 8.62 1.95
C ASN A 217 10.91 7.80 2.69
N VAL A 218 12.19 8.07 2.40
CA VAL A 218 13.33 7.43 3.05
C VAL A 218 14.22 8.48 3.69
N ASN A 219 14.46 8.36 5.00
CA ASN A 219 15.37 9.28 5.66
C ASN A 219 16.85 8.83 5.55
N THR A 220 17.22 7.68 6.13
CA THR A 220 18.65 7.28 6.23
C THR A 220 18.91 5.77 5.98
N GLY A 221 17.90 5.02 5.53
CA GLY A 221 17.93 3.55 5.38
C GLY A 221 18.54 3.00 4.10
N LYS A 222 18.48 1.66 3.95
CA LYS A 222 18.81 0.92 2.71
C LYS A 222 17.64 0.04 2.24
N PRO A 223 16.44 0.61 2.05
CA PRO A 223 15.28 -0.18 1.70
C PRO A 223 15.39 -0.72 0.27
N TYR A 224 14.71 -1.84 0.02
CA TYR A 224 14.42 -2.31 -1.32
C TYR A 224 12.95 -2.10 -1.61
N TYR A 225 12.64 -1.41 -2.70
CA TYR A 225 11.29 -1.18 -3.19
C TYR A 225 11.12 -1.84 -4.55
N ARG A 226 10.08 -2.65 -4.68
CA ARG A 226 9.60 -3.13 -5.98
C ARG A 226 8.16 -2.71 -6.19
N ILE A 227 7.96 -1.80 -7.13
CA ILE A 227 6.66 -1.32 -7.55
C ILE A 227 6.35 -1.99 -8.89
N VAL A 228 5.23 -2.68 -8.97
CA VAL A 228 4.72 -3.25 -10.21
C VAL A 228 3.35 -2.67 -10.48
N VAL A 229 3.17 -2.12 -11.66
CA VAL A 229 1.91 -1.60 -12.15
C VAL A 229 1.55 -2.38 -13.40
N ASN A 230 0.38 -3.00 -13.43
CA ASN A 230 -0.12 -3.71 -14.61
C ASN A 230 -1.48 -3.16 -15.02
N ASP A 231 -1.58 -2.77 -16.28
CA ASP A 231 -2.80 -2.25 -16.89
C ASP A 231 -3.18 -3.08 -18.10
N ASN A 232 -4.39 -3.64 -18.10
CA ASN A 232 -4.89 -4.31 -19.30
C ASN A 232 -5.50 -3.30 -20.28
N THR A 233 -6.52 -2.55 -19.84
CA THR A 233 -7.24 -1.59 -20.68
C THR A 233 -7.64 -0.34 -19.91
N GLY A 234 -7.35 0.88 -20.39
CA GLY A 234 -7.82 2.07 -19.65
C GLY A 234 -7.08 3.39 -19.90
N LYS A 235 -7.38 4.38 -19.03
CA LYS A 235 -6.65 5.65 -18.92
C LYS A 235 -6.29 5.94 -17.45
N PRO A 236 -5.49 5.06 -16.82
CA PRO A 236 -5.10 5.25 -15.43
C PRO A 236 -4.17 6.44 -15.28
N TYR A 237 -4.18 7.06 -14.10
CA TYR A 237 -3.19 8.03 -13.67
C TYR A 237 -2.37 7.43 -12.54
N TYR A 238 -1.06 7.35 -12.74
CA TYR A 238 -0.10 6.92 -11.74
C TYR A 238 0.80 8.08 -11.36
N SER A 239 0.86 8.39 -10.07
CA SER A 239 1.89 9.25 -9.50
C SER A 239 2.73 8.43 -8.54
N ILE A 240 4.03 8.40 -8.78
CA ILE A 240 5.03 7.83 -7.88
C ILE A 240 5.91 8.98 -7.42
N VAL A 241 5.96 9.23 -6.12
CA VAL A 241 6.83 10.23 -5.51
C VAL A 241 7.78 9.51 -4.58
N ILE A 242 9.08 9.70 -4.79
CA ILE A 242 10.13 9.18 -3.93
C ILE A 242 10.87 10.37 -3.35
N ASN A 243 11.02 10.41 -2.03
CA ASN A 243 11.80 11.42 -1.33
C ASN A 243 12.88 10.73 -0.49
N ASP A 244 14.13 10.85 -0.89
CA ASP A 244 15.27 10.26 -0.18
C ASP A 244 16.19 11.34 0.40
N ASN A 245 16.36 11.35 1.72
CA ASN A 245 17.28 12.30 2.35
C ASN A 245 18.74 11.84 2.20
N THR A 246 19.11 10.71 2.80
CA THR A 246 20.52 10.27 2.92
C THR A 246 20.73 8.76 2.70
N GLY A 247 19.68 8.04 2.27
CA GLY A 247 19.69 6.58 2.14
C GLY A 247 20.46 6.03 0.93
N LYS A 248 20.54 4.70 0.84
CA LYS A 248 20.98 3.98 -0.38
C LYS A 248 19.93 2.96 -0.82
N PRO A 249 18.73 3.41 -1.20
CA PRO A 249 17.66 2.52 -1.56
C PRO A 249 17.88 1.90 -2.94
N PHE A 250 17.25 0.75 -3.16
CA PHE A 250 17.07 0.17 -4.48
C PHE A 250 15.60 0.27 -4.85
N TYR A 251 15.30 0.84 -6.01
CA TYR A 251 13.96 0.92 -6.58
C TYR A 251 13.89 0.12 -7.87
N SER A 252 12.98 -0.85 -7.93
CA SER A 252 12.55 -1.50 -9.17
C SER A 252 11.12 -1.09 -9.46
N ILE A 253 10.89 -0.39 -10.56
CA ILE A 253 9.57 0.00 -11.02
C ILE A 253 9.32 -0.73 -12.34
N VAL A 254 8.31 -1.58 -12.36
CA VAL A 254 7.87 -2.29 -13.57
C VAL A 254 6.47 -1.83 -13.90
N VAL A 255 6.27 -1.36 -15.12
CA VAL A 255 4.99 -0.92 -15.63
C VAL A 255 4.67 -1.72 -16.88
N ASN A 256 3.57 -2.46 -16.86
CA ASN A 256 3.11 -3.24 -18.01
C ASN A 256 1.73 -2.74 -18.47
N GLY A 257 1.64 -2.26 -19.70
CA GLY A 257 0.39 -1.86 -20.34
C GLY A 257 0.08 -2.75 -21.53
N ASN A 258 -1.17 -3.18 -21.69
CA ASN A 258 -1.62 -3.88 -22.89
C ASN A 258 -2.27 -2.92 -23.90
N THR A 259 -3.39 -2.28 -23.54
CA THR A 259 -4.18 -1.44 -24.46
C THR A 259 -4.80 -0.21 -23.79
N GLY A 260 -4.13 0.95 -23.77
CA GLY A 260 -4.63 2.14 -23.08
C GLY A 260 -3.93 3.47 -23.41
N LYS A 261 -4.28 4.54 -22.68
CA LYS A 261 -3.53 5.81 -22.63
C LYS A 261 -3.21 6.16 -21.17
N PRO A 262 -2.31 5.42 -20.53
CA PRO A 262 -1.93 5.71 -19.16
C PRO A 262 -1.18 7.05 -19.07
N TYR A 263 -1.30 7.72 -17.94
CA TYR A 263 -0.44 8.83 -17.58
C TYR A 263 0.38 8.43 -16.36
N TYR A 264 1.69 8.62 -16.45
CA TYR A 264 2.63 8.37 -15.37
C TYR A 264 3.27 9.70 -14.97
N SER A 265 3.43 9.95 -13.68
CA SER A 265 4.26 11.00 -13.12
C SER A 265 5.18 10.35 -12.10
N ILE A 266 6.48 10.42 -12.32
CA ILE A 266 7.48 9.95 -11.36
C ILE A 266 8.29 11.16 -10.93
N MET A 267 8.22 11.47 -9.65
CA MET A 267 9.02 12.51 -9.00
C MET A 267 9.98 11.83 -8.04
N VAL A 268 11.25 12.19 -8.12
CA VAL A 268 12.30 11.73 -7.22
C VAL A 268 12.99 12.96 -6.68
N ASN A 269 13.01 13.11 -5.36
CA ASN A 269 13.69 14.18 -4.65
C ASN A 269 14.76 13.55 -3.75
N ASP A 270 16.02 13.69 -4.17
CA ASP A 270 17.15 13.17 -3.43
C ASP A 270 17.98 14.33 -2.88
N ASN A 271 18.29 14.33 -1.57
CA ASN A 271 19.15 15.35 -0.97
C ASN A 271 20.64 14.94 -1.04
N THR A 272 21.00 13.77 -0.48
CA THR A 272 22.40 13.27 -0.41
C THR A 272 22.52 11.75 -0.54
N GLY A 273 21.44 11.05 -0.91
CA GLY A 273 21.42 9.60 -1.07
C GLY A 273 22.22 9.08 -2.27
N LYS A 274 22.40 7.76 -2.32
CA LYS A 274 22.90 7.03 -3.51
C LYS A 274 21.91 5.95 -3.93
N PRO A 275 20.75 6.34 -4.47
CA PRO A 275 19.73 5.39 -4.89
C PRO A 275 20.15 4.65 -6.17
N PHE A 276 19.69 3.41 -6.32
CA PHE A 276 19.73 2.69 -7.58
C PHE A 276 18.32 2.54 -8.13
N TYR A 277 18.12 2.83 -9.42
CA TYR A 277 16.84 2.71 -10.10
C TYR A 277 16.91 1.69 -11.24
N SER A 278 15.92 0.79 -11.29
CA SER A 278 15.60 -0.05 -12.43
C SER A 278 14.16 0.22 -12.84
N ILE A 279 13.96 0.85 -13.99
CA ILE A 279 12.63 1.18 -14.50
C ILE A 279 12.42 0.42 -15.81
N VAL A 280 11.41 -0.45 -15.83
CA VAL A 280 11.00 -1.22 -17.01
C VAL A 280 9.59 -0.82 -17.36
N VAL A 281 9.38 -0.35 -18.59
CA VAL A 281 8.05 -0.03 -19.11
C VAL A 281 7.82 -0.87 -20.36
N ASN A 282 6.88 -1.81 -20.27
CA ASN A 282 6.43 -2.61 -21.39
C ASN A 282 5.04 -2.14 -21.78
N ASP A 283 4.89 -1.59 -22.98
CA ASP A 283 3.57 -1.22 -23.50
C ASP A 283 3.37 -1.88 -24.86
N ASN A 284 2.39 -2.79 -24.94
CA ASN A 284 2.03 -3.48 -26.16
C ASN A 284 1.07 -2.67 -27.05
N THR A 285 0.77 -1.41 -26.70
CA THR A 285 0.04 -0.48 -27.56
C THR A 285 0.89 -0.06 -28.76
N ARG A 286 0.23 0.24 -29.88
CA ARG A 286 0.92 0.72 -31.09
C ARG A 286 1.70 2.03 -30.89
N ASN A 287 1.31 2.89 -29.92
CA ASN A 287 1.86 4.24 -29.67
C ASN A 287 1.82 4.63 -28.16
N PRO A 288 2.71 4.10 -27.31
CA PRO A 288 2.78 4.51 -25.90
C PRO A 288 3.15 6.00 -25.76
N THR A 289 2.46 6.73 -24.88
CA THR A 289 2.87 8.10 -24.48
C THR A 289 3.37 8.07 -23.05
N ILE A 290 4.67 8.26 -22.85
CA ILE A 290 5.27 8.40 -21.52
C ILE A 290 5.58 9.89 -21.33
N ALA A 291 4.93 10.52 -20.36
CA ALA A 291 5.18 11.92 -20.02
C ALA A 291 5.93 11.97 -18.68
N LEU A 292 7.19 12.41 -18.69
CA LEU A 292 7.89 12.76 -17.45
C LEU A 292 7.74 14.27 -17.25
N TRP A 293 6.98 14.65 -16.22
CA TRP A 293 6.62 16.04 -16.01
C TRP A 293 7.77 16.87 -15.43
N SER A 294 8.50 16.31 -14.45
CA SER A 294 9.68 16.95 -13.85
C SER A 294 10.50 15.94 -13.05
N LEU A 295 11.81 15.92 -13.27
CA LEU A 295 12.81 15.30 -12.37
C LEU A 295 13.66 16.44 -11.81
N THR A 296 13.63 16.64 -10.49
CA THR A 296 14.40 17.69 -9.80
C THR A 296 15.35 17.04 -8.81
N ILE A 297 16.64 17.22 -9.00
CA ILE A 297 17.66 16.64 -8.12
C ILE A 297 18.51 17.78 -7.55
N GLN A 298 18.63 17.84 -6.23
CA GLN A 298 19.32 18.91 -5.51
C GLN A 298 20.52 18.33 -4.73
N GLY A 299 21.70 18.92 -4.84
CA GLY A 299 22.89 18.54 -4.05
C GLY A 299 24.03 17.96 -4.90
N ASN A 300 24.82 17.03 -4.36
CA ASN A 300 25.89 16.35 -5.11
C ASN A 300 25.52 14.87 -5.38
N PRO A 301 24.49 14.60 -6.19
CA PRO A 301 23.99 13.24 -6.41
C PRO A 301 24.96 12.42 -7.28
N THR A 302 25.03 11.11 -7.03
CA THR A 302 25.51 10.13 -8.00
C THR A 302 24.30 9.39 -8.53
N ILE A 303 24.02 9.51 -9.83
CA ILE A 303 22.85 8.92 -10.47
C ILE A 303 23.36 7.84 -11.43
N ASP A 304 23.10 6.58 -11.06
CA ASP A 304 23.43 5.43 -11.89
C ASP A 304 22.15 4.91 -12.56
N LEU A 305 22.03 5.14 -13.87
CA LEU A 305 20.96 4.59 -14.68
C LEU A 305 21.44 3.30 -15.34
N GLY A 306 20.99 2.16 -14.82
CA GLY A 306 21.44 0.84 -15.28
C GLY A 306 21.01 0.50 -16.71
N SER A 307 19.71 0.56 -16.99
CA SER A 307 19.19 0.31 -18.34
C SER A 307 17.76 0.78 -18.49
N MET A 308 17.44 1.47 -19.58
CA MET A 308 16.08 1.73 -20.03
C MET A 308 15.91 1.16 -21.44
N THR A 309 14.98 0.22 -21.60
CA THR A 309 14.65 -0.37 -22.90
C THR A 309 13.23 0.01 -23.28
N ILE A 310 13.07 0.63 -24.45
CA ILE A 310 11.76 1.04 -24.98
C ILE A 310 11.62 0.45 -26.38
N GLN A 311 10.52 -0.24 -26.62
CA GLN A 311 10.21 -0.91 -27.89
C GLN A 311 8.91 -0.32 -28.49
N GLY A 312 8.83 -0.23 -29.82
CA GLY A 312 7.64 0.27 -30.54
C GLY A 312 7.79 1.70 -31.05
N ASN A 313 6.69 2.45 -31.21
CA ASN A 313 6.71 3.86 -31.62
C ASN A 313 6.36 4.78 -30.44
N PRO A 314 7.23 4.91 -29.42
CA PRO A 314 6.94 5.69 -28.22
C PRO A 314 6.96 7.19 -28.52
N THR A 315 6.07 7.94 -27.88
CA THR A 315 6.20 9.39 -27.72
C THR A 315 6.62 9.66 -26.28
N ILE A 316 7.84 10.16 -26.10
CA ILE A 316 8.38 10.52 -24.80
C ILE A 316 8.42 12.05 -24.72
N LYS A 317 7.71 12.61 -23.76
CA LYS A 317 7.74 14.05 -23.48
C LYS A 317 8.42 14.28 -22.14
N LEU A 318 9.59 14.89 -22.18
CA LEU A 318 10.28 15.40 -21.01
C LEU A 318 10.17 16.93 -21.04
N TRP A 319 9.48 17.50 -20.06
CA TRP A 319 9.24 18.96 -20.06
C TRP A 319 10.42 19.74 -19.48
N SER A 320 10.93 19.28 -18.35
CA SER A 320 12.15 19.82 -17.75
C SER A 320 12.86 18.76 -16.92
N MET A 321 14.20 18.82 -16.96
CA MET A 321 15.08 18.17 -16.01
C MET A 321 15.99 19.26 -15.46
N THR A 322 15.96 19.41 -14.13
CA THR A 322 16.77 20.39 -13.42
C THR A 322 17.72 19.67 -12.50
N ILE A 323 19.01 19.85 -12.74
CA ILE A 323 20.08 19.28 -11.92
C ILE A 323 20.83 20.47 -11.31
N GLN A 324 21.09 20.42 -10.00
CA GLN A 324 21.77 21.50 -9.28
C GLN A 324 22.87 20.92 -8.39
N GLY A 325 24.09 21.44 -8.50
CA GLY A 325 25.27 21.08 -7.68
C GLY A 325 26.39 20.45 -8.50
N ASN A 326 27.16 19.51 -7.93
CA ASN A 326 28.23 18.77 -8.63
C ASN A 326 27.79 17.32 -8.93
N PRO A 327 26.86 17.09 -9.88
CA PRO A 327 26.32 15.77 -10.18
C PRO A 327 27.37 14.88 -10.87
N THR A 328 27.35 13.58 -10.57
CA THR A 328 27.94 12.55 -11.44
C THR A 328 26.80 11.73 -12.02
N ILE A 329 26.70 11.68 -13.35
CA ILE A 329 25.66 10.93 -14.06
C ILE A 329 26.35 9.84 -14.87
N GLU A 330 26.13 8.58 -14.48
CA GLU A 330 26.57 7.42 -15.25
C GLU A 330 25.36 6.78 -15.92
N LEU A 331 25.34 6.85 -17.26
CA LEU A 331 24.33 6.19 -18.09
C LEU A 331 24.97 4.98 -18.77
N TRP A 332 24.59 3.78 -18.35
CA TRP A 332 25.24 2.56 -18.88
C TRP A 332 24.71 2.19 -20.26
N SER A 333 23.39 2.25 -20.46
CA SER A 333 22.79 2.10 -21.79
C SER A 333 21.35 2.65 -21.85
N MET A 334 21.02 3.26 -22.98
CA MET A 334 19.64 3.55 -23.39
C MET A 334 19.45 2.95 -24.77
N THR A 335 18.43 2.10 -24.94
CA THR A 335 18.12 1.48 -26.24
C THR A 335 16.71 1.84 -26.64
N ILE A 336 16.59 2.51 -27.78
CA ILE A 336 15.32 2.92 -28.39
C ILE A 336 15.26 2.32 -29.79
N GLN A 337 14.20 1.55 -30.08
CA GLN A 337 13.98 0.90 -31.36
C GLN A 337 12.60 1.26 -31.92
N GLY A 338 12.52 1.68 -33.20
CA GLY A 338 11.29 2.10 -33.88
C GLY A 338 11.38 3.54 -34.42
N ASN A 339 10.23 4.23 -34.57
CA ASN A 339 10.15 5.63 -34.98
C ASN A 339 9.76 6.53 -33.78
N PRO A 340 10.67 6.77 -32.81
CA PRO A 340 10.35 7.54 -31.60
C PRO A 340 10.23 9.03 -31.90
N THR A 341 9.31 9.71 -31.20
CA THR A 341 9.33 11.18 -31.08
C THR A 341 9.76 11.54 -29.67
N ILE A 342 10.95 12.13 -29.55
CA ILE A 342 11.50 12.63 -28.29
C ILE A 342 11.53 14.15 -28.38
N ALA A 343 10.76 14.82 -27.52
CA ALA A 343 10.78 16.27 -27.41
C ALA A 343 11.37 16.67 -26.06
N LEU A 344 12.52 17.35 -26.10
CA LEU A 344 13.19 17.95 -24.95
C LEU A 344 13.04 19.47 -25.06
N TRP A 345 12.34 20.09 -24.11
CA TRP A 345 12.03 21.52 -24.17
C TRP A 345 13.06 22.39 -23.45
N SER A 346 13.66 21.87 -22.39
CA SER A 346 14.76 22.54 -21.69
C SER A 346 15.57 21.53 -20.90
N MET A 347 16.89 21.70 -20.93
CA MET A 347 17.85 21.01 -20.07
C MET A 347 18.83 22.07 -19.62
N THR A 348 18.87 22.32 -18.31
CA THR A 348 19.84 23.24 -17.70
C THR A 348 20.74 22.40 -16.81
N ILE A 349 22.05 22.42 -17.10
CA ILE A 349 23.10 21.71 -16.36
C ILE A 349 23.72 22.68 -15.37
#